data_AF-A0A7M1R0C7-F1
#
_entry.id   AF-A0A7M1R0C7-F1
#
_cell.length_a   1.000
_cell.length_b   1.000
_cell.length_c   1.000
_cell.angle_alpha   90.00
_cell.angle_beta   90.00
_cell.angle_gamma   90.00
#
_symmetry.space_group_name_H-M   'P 1'
#
loop_
_entity.id
_entity.type
_entity.pdbx_description
1 polymer ?
#
loop_
_entity_poly.entity_id
_entity_poly.type
_entity_poly.pdbx_seq_one_letter_code
_entity_poly.pdbx_strand_id
1 'polypeptide(L)'
;MSIERVVLNHAQIGAFLRSGEVERLVKRHADQIAARAGAGYASDTWQGRTRVIASAFTETPKAMRSNAKHNTLLRELRSQK
;
A
#
# COMPACT_ATOMS: atom_id res chain seq x y z
N MET A 1 -35.63 7.50 -20.30
CA MET A 1 -34.25 6.98 -20.30
C MET A 1 -34.24 5.66 -19.54
N SER A 2 -33.86 4.56 -20.20
CA SER A 2 -33.68 3.26 -19.56
C SER A 2 -32.29 3.22 -18.91
N ILE A 3 -32.22 2.88 -17.62
CA ILE A 3 -30.95 2.68 -16.93
C ILE A 3 -30.54 1.21 -17.14
N GLU A 4 -29.47 0.98 -17.87
CA GLU A 4 -28.89 -0.36 -18.01
C GLU A 4 -28.10 -0.75 -16.76
N ARG A 5 -28.29 -1.99 -16.31
CA ARG A 5 -27.64 -2.52 -15.11
C ARG A 5 -26.26 -3.07 -15.47
N VAL A 6 -25.22 -2.40 -14.98
CA VAL A 6 -23.84 -2.90 -15.07
C VAL A 6 -23.61 -3.97 -14.00
N VAL A 7 -23.15 -5.16 -14.41
CA VAL A 7 -22.78 -6.27 -13.50
C VAL A 7 -21.27 -6.47 -13.54
N LEU A 8 -20.63 -6.49 -12.37
CA LEU A 8 -19.19 -6.67 -12.26
C LEU A 8 -18.78 -8.13 -12.41
N ASN A 9 -17.71 -8.38 -13.19
CA ASN A 9 -17.06 -9.68 -13.22
C ASN A 9 -16.11 -9.83 -12.03
N HIS A 10 -16.64 -10.29 -10.90
CA HIS A 10 -15.87 -10.45 -9.66
C HIS A 10 -14.67 -11.39 -9.80
N ALA A 11 -14.75 -12.42 -10.64
CA ALA A 11 -13.66 -13.36 -10.86
C ALA A 11 -12.47 -12.67 -11.55
N GLN A 12 -12.74 -11.95 -12.65
CA GLN A 12 -11.70 -11.21 -13.36
C GLN A 12 -11.14 -10.05 -12.53
N ILE A 13 -11.98 -9.33 -11.79
CA ILE A 13 -11.51 -8.28 -10.87
C ILE A 13 -10.61 -8.90 -9.79
N GLY A 14 -10.99 -10.05 -9.22
CA GLY A 14 -10.18 -10.76 -8.25
C GLY A 14 -8.82 -11.20 -8.80
N ALA A 15 -8.77 -11.66 -10.06
CA ALA A 15 -7.52 -11.99 -10.75
C ALA A 15 -6.66 -10.73 -10.99
N PHE A 16 -7.28 -9.64 -11.44
CA PHE A 16 -6.61 -8.36 -11.66
C PHE A 16 -5.98 -7.82 -10.36
N LEU A 17 -6.71 -7.86 -9.24
CA LEU A 17 -6.21 -7.42 -7.92
C LEU A 17 -5.04 -8.24 -7.37
N ARG A 18 -4.76 -9.41 -7.96
CA ARG A 18 -3.61 -10.27 -7.65
C ARG A 18 -2.54 -10.25 -8.74
N SER A 19 -2.74 -9.43 -9.77
CA SER A 19 -1.79 -9.33 -10.87
C SER A 19 -0.49 -8.64 -10.43
N GLY A 20 0.60 -8.97 -11.11
CA GLY A 20 1.89 -8.32 -10.87
C GLY A 20 1.88 -6.82 -11.21
N GLU A 21 0.93 -6.35 -12.04
CA GLU A 21 0.77 -4.92 -12.30
C GLU A 21 0.28 -4.17 -11.06
N VAL A 22 -0.75 -4.71 -10.40
CA VAL A 22 -1.25 -4.16 -9.13
C VAL A 22 -0.18 -4.24 -8.06
N GLU A 23 0.56 -5.35 -7.98
CA GLU A 23 1.69 -5.49 -7.06
C GLU A 23 2.74 -4.39 -7.23
N ARG A 24 3.21 -4.15 -8.47
CA ARG A 24 4.17 -3.08 -8.76
C ARG A 24 3.62 -1.71 -8.42
N LEU A 25 2.33 -1.47 -8.70
CA LEU A 25 1.65 -0.22 -8.37
C LEU A 25 1.67 0.02 -6.85
N VAL A 26 1.17 -0.93 -6.06
CA VAL A 26 1.09 -0.76 -4.60
C VAL A 26 2.47 -0.73 -3.95
N LYS A 27 3.43 -1.52 -4.45
CA LYS A 27 4.81 -1.49 -4.00
C LYS A 27 5.43 -0.11 -4.18
N ARG A 28 5.27 0.49 -5.36
CA ARG A 28 5.77 1.85 -5.62
C ARG A 28 5.22 2.86 -4.61
N HIS A 29 3.94 2.77 -4.27
CA HIS A 29 3.36 3.67 -3.27
C HIS A 29 3.94 3.45 -1.87
N ALA A 30 4.13 2.21 -1.44
CA ALA A 30 4.74 1.89 -0.15
C ALA A 30 6.22 2.32 -0.09
N ASP A 31 6.99 2.06 -1.16
CA ASP A 31 8.39 2.45 -1.29
C ASP A 31 8.56 3.97 -1.20
N GLN A 32 7.67 4.74 -1.84
CA GLN A 32 7.66 6.19 -1.71
C GLN A 32 7.40 6.68 -0.28
N ILE A 33 6.51 6.02 0.45
CA ILE A 33 6.22 6.36 1.86
C ILE A 33 7.44 6.05 2.74
N ALA A 34 8.02 4.86 2.60
CA ALA A 34 9.21 4.46 3.35
C ALA A 34 10.40 5.39 3.07
N ALA A 35 10.62 5.74 1.81
CA ALA A 35 11.68 6.66 1.39
C ALA A 35 11.52 8.05 2.02
N ARG A 36 10.29 8.59 2.08
CA ARG A 36 10.01 9.87 2.76
C ARG A 36 10.17 9.79 4.28
N ALA A 37 9.80 8.66 4.88
CA ALA A 37 9.93 8.44 6.32
C ALA A 37 11.40 8.34 6.77
N GLY A 38 12.28 7.87 5.87
CA GLY A 38 13.73 7.92 6.02
C GLY A 38 14.35 6.63 6.57
N ALA A 39 15.55 6.74 7.12
CA ALA A 39 16.34 5.58 7.53
C ALA A 39 15.66 4.72 8.61
N GLY A 40 15.68 3.40 8.42
CA GLY A 40 15.07 2.43 9.34
C GLY A 40 13.57 2.21 9.13
N TYR A 41 13.00 2.79 8.08
CA TYR A 41 11.70 2.42 7.52
C TYR A 41 11.92 1.63 6.23
N ALA A 42 11.06 0.63 6.01
CA ALA A 42 11.10 -0.22 4.84
C ALA A 42 9.68 -0.48 4.33
N SER A 43 9.60 -1.16 3.19
CA SER A 43 8.34 -1.51 2.55
C SER A 43 8.42 -2.87 1.88
N ASP A 44 7.32 -3.59 1.91
CA ASP A 44 7.21 -4.91 1.28
C ASP A 44 5.79 -5.19 0.80
N THR A 45 5.66 -6.17 -0.09
CA THR A 45 4.42 -6.67 -0.66
C THR A 45 4.16 -8.10 -0.27
N TRP A 46 2.88 -8.44 -0.07
CA TRP A 46 2.46 -9.83 0.07
C TRP A 46 1.09 -10.05 -0.56
N GLN A 47 0.83 -11.29 -0.97
CA GLN A 47 -0.47 -11.69 -1.48
C GLN A 47 -1.41 -11.98 -0.31
N GLY A 48 -2.41 -11.11 -0.12
CA GLY A 48 -3.52 -11.36 0.78
C GLY A 48 -4.56 -12.30 0.17
N ARG A 49 -5.61 -12.63 0.94
CA ARG A 49 -6.67 -13.57 0.51
C ARG A 49 -7.33 -13.18 -0.82
N THR A 50 -7.52 -11.89 -1.07
CA THR A 50 -8.28 -11.41 -2.24
C THR A 50 -7.52 -10.44 -3.14
N ARG A 51 -6.37 -9.93 -2.72
CA ARG A 51 -5.62 -8.85 -3.37
C ARG A 51 -4.17 -8.83 -2.90
N VAL A 52 -3.29 -8.24 -3.69
CA VAL A 52 -1.94 -7.88 -3.23
C VAL A 52 -2.03 -6.68 -2.29
N ILE A 53 -1.21 -6.68 -1.24
CA ILE A 53 -1.12 -5.61 -0.25
C ILE A 53 0.35 -5.20 -0.17
N ALA A 54 0.60 -3.89 -0.08
CA ALA A 54 1.91 -3.34 0.26
C ALA A 54 1.82 -2.61 1.60
N SER A 55 2.86 -2.72 2.42
CA SER A 55 2.99 -2.01 3.69
C SER A 55 4.30 -1.23 3.72
N ALA A 56 4.26 -0.04 4.33
CA ALA A 56 5.44 0.64 4.82
C ALA A 56 5.49 0.47 6.35
N PHE A 57 6.65 0.07 6.88
CA PHE A 57 6.81 -0.30 8.29
C PHE A 57 8.19 0.11 8.82
N THR A 58 8.37 -0.01 10.13
CA THR A 58 9.64 0.28 10.82
C THR A 58 10.45 -0.99 10.99
N GLU A 59 11.73 -0.98 10.60
CA GLU A 59 12.65 -2.11 10.80
C GLU A 59 13.54 -1.94 12.03
N THR A 60 13.76 -0.70 12.48
CA THR A 60 14.71 -0.43 13.57
C THR A 60 14.00 0.09 14.83
N PRO A 61 14.52 -0.21 16.04
CA PRO A 61 13.98 0.35 17.28
C PRO A 61 13.97 1.89 17.31
N LYS A 62 14.94 2.53 16.62
CA LYS A 62 14.98 3.99 16.46
C LYS A 62 13.79 4.50 15.63
N ALA A 63 13.51 3.85 14.50
CA ALA A 63 12.37 4.18 13.66
C ALA A 63 11.03 3.90 14.36
N MET A 64 10.92 2.81 15.14
CA MET A 64 9.73 2.53 15.97
C MET A 64 9.45 3.66 16.96
N ARG A 65 10.48 4.09 17.73
CA ARG A 65 10.35 5.20 18.68
C ARG A 65 10.01 6.51 17.98
N SER A 66 10.66 6.80 16.84
CA SER A 66 10.37 7.99 16.03
C SER A 66 8.93 7.99 15.53
N ASN A 67 8.47 6.87 14.96
CA ASN A 67 7.11 6.71 14.46
C ASN A 67 6.07 6.89 15.56
N ALA A 68 6.29 6.29 16.74
CA ALA A 68 5.38 6.43 17.88
C ALA A 68 5.31 7.87 18.41
N LYS A 69 6.44 8.60 18.41
CA LYS A 69 6.50 9.98 18.91
C LYS A 69 5.95 11.01 17.91
N HIS A 70 6.17 10.79 16.62
CA HIS A 70 5.94 11.79 15.58
C HIS A 70 4.86 11.41 14.57
N ASN A 71 4.28 10.21 14.68
CA ASN A 71 3.32 9.64 13.72
C ASN A 71 3.85 9.69 12.27
N THR A 72 5.15 9.42 12.09
CA THR A 72 5.86 9.63 10.82
C THR A 72 5.16 8.96 9.65
N LEU A 73 4.85 7.66 9.73
CA LEU A 73 4.18 6.94 8.64
C LEU A 73 2.81 7.51 8.30
N LEU A 74 2.03 7.91 9.30
CA LEU A 74 0.70 8.50 9.09
C LEU A 74 0.80 9.87 8.40
N ARG A 75 1.80 10.67 8.76
CA ARG A 75 2.05 11.96 8.12
C ARG A 75 2.53 11.79 6.68
N GLU A 76 3.48 10.88 6.44
CA GLU A 76 3.99 10.63 5.10
C GLU A 76 2.95 9.98 4.18
N LEU A 77 2.00 9.22 4.73
CA LEU A 77 0.83 8.73 3.99
C LEU A 77 -0.06 9.88 3.51
N ARG A 78 -0.35 10.86 4.38
CA ARG A 78 -1.20 12.02 4.02
C ARG A 78 -0.56 12.97 3.00
N SER A 79 0.77 13.01 2.95
CA SER A 79 1.52 13.82 2.00
C SER A 79 1.57 13.22 0.59
N GLN A 80 1.05 12.01 0.38
CA GLN A 80 0.98 11.38 -0.94
C GLN A 80 -0.16 12.03 -1.75
N LYS A 81 0.18 12.94 -2.67
CA LYS A 81 -0.75 13.52 -3.65
C LYS A 81 -0.78 12.69 -4.93
#